data_AF-A0A3D3AKW8-F1
#
_entry.id   AF-A0A3D3AKW8-F1
#
_cell.length_a   1.000
_cell.length_b   1.000
_cell.length_c   1.000
_cell.angle_alpha   90.00
_cell.angle_beta   90.00
_cell.angle_gamma   90.00
#
_symmetry.space_group_name_H-M   'P 1'
#
loop_
_entity.id
_entity.type
_entity.pdbx_description
1 polymer ?
#
loop_
_entity_poly.entity_id
_entity_poly.type
_entity_poly.pdbx_seq_one_letter_code
_entity_poly.pdbx_strand_id
1 'polypeptide(L)'
;MKEINLMKEDFQKKIDEIEEYTKPNFYQPCSWDFLDDEESELLEEPMDKKEDIGFFKMVKNNINRRVKKIREEQYFLLKQKPGAIRIVSEGDSWFQHPFVHDIIDYLIDWGYAMRCFSDAGDQLANMVFQSEFLEALKTENPRLFLLSGGGNDFLAPSVFETLVMSKAPYLIKDKLEEKMVSIKANIEALLTQIHGVLPELPVLMHGYDYVIPSNLSLFVWIYPVLVSKGITERQTQKYIVQCLIDRFNEVLIEVEKNYPGRFYYTDIRGTVFENEWYDEIHPNDNAFERISEKVERKIREILKNNSHTV
;
A
#
# COMPACT_ATOMS: atom_id res chain seq x y z
N MET A 1 27.23 -0.51 1.02
CA MET A 1 26.80 0.84 1.47
C MET A 1 27.17 1.92 0.47
N LYS A 2 28.44 2.08 0.05
CA LYS A 2 28.81 3.10 -0.95
C LYS A 2 28.09 2.98 -2.31
N GLU A 3 27.97 1.79 -2.88
CA GLU A 3 27.27 1.59 -4.17
C GLU A 3 25.76 1.84 -4.09
N ILE A 4 25.15 1.51 -2.94
CA ILE A 4 23.72 1.79 -2.69
C ILE A 4 23.49 3.29 -2.56
N ASN A 5 24.38 4.01 -1.88
CA ASN A 5 24.28 5.46 -1.76
C ASN A 5 24.51 6.15 -3.12
N LEU A 6 25.43 5.66 -3.94
CA LEU A 6 25.65 6.15 -5.30
C LEU A 6 24.42 5.94 -6.20
N MET A 7 23.75 4.78 -6.10
CA MET A 7 22.50 4.55 -6.81
C MET A 7 21.37 5.45 -6.32
N LYS A 8 21.27 5.71 -5.01
CA LYS A 8 20.30 6.64 -4.43
C LYS A 8 20.52 8.08 -4.92
N GLU A 9 21.78 8.53 -4.97
CA GLU A 9 22.16 9.87 -5.42
C GLU A 9 21.91 10.06 -6.93
N ASP A 10 22.25 9.08 -7.76
CA ASP A 10 22.05 9.15 -9.22
C ASP A 10 20.56 9.09 -9.60
N PHE A 11 19.75 8.38 -8.81
CA PHE A 11 18.31 8.31 -8.96
C PHE A 11 17.62 9.64 -8.57
N GLN A 12 17.98 10.22 -7.42
CA GLN A 12 17.42 11.49 -6.97
C GLN A 12 17.72 12.62 -7.96
N LYS A 13 18.93 12.64 -8.53
CA LYS A 13 19.34 13.65 -9.50
C LYS A 13 18.53 13.61 -10.81
N LYS A 14 18.11 12.41 -11.24
CA LYS A 14 17.25 12.25 -12.42
C LYS A 14 15.80 12.68 -12.17
N ILE A 15 15.31 12.56 -10.93
CA ILE A 15 13.99 13.06 -10.52
C ILE A 15 13.99 14.59 -10.50
N ASP A 16 15.04 15.20 -9.93
CA ASP A 16 15.15 16.64 -9.78
C ASP A 16 15.32 17.37 -11.14
N GLU A 17 15.80 16.69 -12.18
CA GLU A 17 15.97 17.24 -13.53
C GLU A 17 14.65 17.32 -14.35
N ILE A 18 13.53 16.75 -13.89
CA ILE A 18 12.37 16.50 -14.76
C ILE A 18 11.18 17.47 -14.62
N GLU A 19 10.83 18.13 -13.51
CA GLU A 19 9.51 18.79 -13.45
C GLU A 19 9.39 20.18 -12.79
N GLU A 20 8.72 21.08 -13.52
CA GLU A 20 8.22 22.39 -13.11
C GLU A 20 6.98 22.21 -12.21
N TYR A 21 7.04 22.85 -11.05
CA TYR A 21 6.10 22.67 -9.94
C TYR A 21 4.68 23.17 -10.24
N THR A 22 3.68 22.28 -10.08
CA THR A 22 2.34 22.68 -9.65
C THR A 22 1.74 21.67 -8.68
N LYS A 23 1.26 22.14 -7.52
CA LYS A 23 0.37 21.35 -6.66
C LYS A 23 -0.91 21.01 -7.43
N PRO A 24 -1.46 19.78 -7.36
CA PRO A 24 -2.78 19.53 -7.89
C PRO A 24 -3.82 20.37 -7.12
N ASN A 25 -4.54 21.19 -7.87
CA ASN A 25 -5.75 21.87 -7.44
C ASN A 25 -6.78 20.85 -6.92
N PHE A 26 -7.46 21.20 -5.83
CA PHE A 26 -8.70 20.63 -5.29
C PHE A 26 -9.21 19.33 -5.94
N TYR A 27 -9.02 18.22 -5.24
CA TYR A 27 -9.53 16.89 -5.57
C TYR A 27 -11.04 16.91 -5.85
N GLN A 28 -11.42 16.63 -7.10
CA GLN A 28 -12.75 16.13 -7.43
C GLN A 28 -12.72 14.59 -7.43
N PRO A 29 -13.73 13.92 -6.85
CA PRO A 29 -13.86 12.46 -6.97
C PRO A 29 -13.87 12.04 -8.44
N CYS A 30 -13.27 10.90 -8.76
CA CYS A 30 -13.32 10.39 -10.13
C CYS A 30 -14.78 10.23 -10.63
N SER A 31 -15.01 10.64 -11.88
CA SER A 31 -16.15 10.20 -12.70
C SER A 31 -15.66 9.47 -13.95
N TRP A 32 -16.22 8.29 -14.23
CA TRP A 32 -15.92 7.53 -15.45
C TRP A 32 -16.41 8.23 -16.74
N ASP A 33 -17.18 9.31 -16.62
CA ASP A 33 -17.72 10.10 -17.74
C ASP A 33 -16.67 10.96 -18.46
N PHE A 34 -15.43 11.06 -17.94
CA PHE A 34 -14.38 11.94 -18.48
C PHE A 34 -13.58 11.32 -19.65
N LEU A 35 -13.65 10.01 -19.83
CA LEU A 35 -12.86 9.31 -20.83
C LEU A 35 -13.71 9.10 -22.10
N ASP A 36 -13.61 10.01 -23.07
CA ASP A 36 -14.30 9.90 -24.35
C ASP A 36 -13.68 8.80 -25.24
N ASP A 37 -14.55 8.09 -25.98
CA ASP A 37 -14.21 7.02 -26.92
C ASP A 37 -13.42 7.53 -28.13
N GLU A 38 -12.10 7.71 -28.01
CA GLU A 38 -11.23 7.75 -29.19
C GLU A 38 -10.47 6.41 -29.34
N GLU A 39 -10.97 5.58 -30.25
CA GLU A 39 -10.23 4.45 -30.84
C GLU A 39 -8.92 5.00 -31.43
N SER A 40 -7.78 4.59 -30.88
CA SER A 40 -6.49 4.79 -31.53
C SER A 40 -5.83 3.44 -31.80
N GLU A 41 -5.17 3.35 -32.94
CA GLU A 41 -4.42 2.18 -33.39
C GLU A 41 -3.40 1.69 -32.35
N LEU A 42 -3.37 0.37 -32.19
CA LEU A 42 -2.38 -0.35 -31.39
C LEU A 42 -0.99 -0.14 -31.98
N LEU A 43 -0.09 0.47 -31.22
CA LEU A 43 1.33 0.50 -31.56
C LEU A 43 2.01 -0.71 -30.92
N GLU A 44 2.52 -1.62 -31.75
CA GLU A 44 3.45 -2.66 -31.32
C GLU A 44 4.85 -2.06 -31.22
N GLU A 45 5.37 -1.91 -30.00
CA GLU A 45 6.82 -1.80 -29.77
C GLU A 45 7.34 -2.97 -28.93
N PRO A 46 8.52 -3.52 -29.26
CA PRO A 46 9.06 -4.67 -28.57
C PRO A 46 9.69 -4.24 -27.24
N MET A 47 9.12 -4.70 -26.13
CA MET A 47 9.72 -4.52 -24.82
C MET A 47 10.76 -5.62 -24.56
N ASP A 48 11.98 -5.44 -25.06
CA ASP A 48 13.13 -6.28 -24.67
C ASP A 48 14.05 -5.51 -23.73
N LYS A 49 13.89 -5.79 -22.43
CA LYS A 49 14.94 -5.57 -21.42
C LYS A 49 14.95 -6.75 -20.44
N LYS A 50 15.48 -7.88 -20.91
CA LYS A 50 15.99 -8.93 -20.03
C LYS A 50 17.33 -8.49 -19.40
N GLU A 51 17.29 -7.56 -18.45
CA GLU A 51 18.40 -7.33 -17.52
C GLU A 51 18.14 -8.08 -16.22
N ASP A 52 19.17 -8.67 -15.62
CA ASP A 52 19.18 -9.74 -14.59
C ASP A 52 18.19 -9.61 -13.40
N ILE A 53 16.90 -9.81 -13.66
CA ILE A 53 15.79 -9.82 -12.69
C ILE A 53 16.07 -10.80 -11.54
N GLY A 54 16.76 -11.91 -11.83
CA GLY A 54 17.07 -12.96 -10.85
C GLY A 54 18.00 -12.49 -9.72
N PHE A 55 19.05 -11.74 -10.04
CA PHE A 55 20.01 -11.24 -9.04
C PHE A 55 19.37 -10.17 -8.17
N PHE A 56 18.67 -9.20 -8.77
CA PHE A 56 17.95 -8.16 -8.03
C PHE A 56 16.85 -8.75 -7.14
N LYS A 57 16.09 -9.73 -7.63
CA LYS A 57 15.07 -10.44 -6.83
C LYS A 57 15.71 -11.18 -5.66
N MET A 58 16.86 -11.83 -5.87
CA MET A 58 17.60 -12.49 -4.79
C MET A 58 18.11 -11.50 -3.73
N VAL A 59 18.71 -10.38 -4.15
CA VAL A 59 19.19 -9.31 -3.26
C VAL A 59 18.02 -8.73 -2.46
N LYS A 60 16.91 -8.40 -3.12
CA LYS A 60 15.68 -7.91 -2.48
C LYS A 60 15.16 -8.90 -1.43
N ASN A 61 15.09 -10.19 -1.76
CA ASN A 61 14.63 -11.23 -0.83
C ASN A 61 15.55 -11.41 0.38
N ASN A 62 16.87 -11.27 0.21
CA ASN A 62 17.82 -11.34 1.33
C ASN A 62 17.71 -10.11 2.24
N ILE A 63 17.48 -8.93 1.67
CA ILE A 63 17.27 -7.70 2.43
C ILE A 63 15.94 -7.74 3.18
N ASN A 64 14.85 -8.15 2.53
CA ASN A 64 13.55 -8.33 3.18
C ASN A 64 13.64 -9.23 4.42
N ARG A 65 14.32 -10.39 4.30
CA ARG A 65 14.55 -11.29 5.45
C ARG A 65 15.34 -10.62 6.58
N ARG A 66 16.31 -9.76 6.26
CA ARG A 66 17.06 -9.00 7.27
C ARG A 66 16.19 -7.95 7.94
N VAL A 67 15.38 -7.21 7.20
CA VAL A 67 14.45 -6.21 7.76
C VAL A 67 13.44 -6.89 8.69
N LYS A 68 12.82 -8.00 8.26
CA LYS A 68 11.92 -8.80 9.12
C LYS A 68 12.60 -9.19 10.45
N LYS A 69 13.83 -9.69 10.37
CA LYS A 69 14.61 -10.07 11.56
C LYS A 69 14.91 -8.87 12.48
N ILE A 70 15.31 -7.73 11.93
CA ILE A 70 15.59 -6.51 12.70
C ILE A 70 14.33 -6.05 13.44
N ARG A 71 13.18 -6.01 12.75
CA ARG A 71 11.90 -5.63 13.36
C ARG A 71 11.47 -6.60 14.45
N GLU A 72 11.70 -7.90 14.26
CA GLU A 72 11.45 -8.90 15.29
C GLU A 72 12.32 -8.66 16.54
N GLU A 73 13.61 -8.37 16.37
CA GLU A 73 14.50 -8.03 17.49
C GLU A 73 14.04 -6.74 18.21
N GLN A 74 13.70 -5.69 17.45
CA GLN A 74 13.16 -4.44 18.01
C GLN A 74 11.85 -4.66 18.77
N TYR A 75 10.95 -5.50 18.26
CA TYR A 75 9.73 -5.90 18.94
C TYR A 75 10.01 -6.49 20.33
N PHE A 76 10.91 -7.48 20.41
CA PHE A 76 11.23 -8.15 21.67
C PHE A 76 11.90 -7.21 22.69
N LEU A 77 12.64 -6.20 22.22
CA LEU A 77 13.20 -5.16 23.08
C LEU A 77 12.12 -4.19 23.57
N LEU A 78 11.26 -3.70 22.67
CA LEU A 78 10.25 -2.69 22.99
C LEU A 78 9.14 -3.26 23.88
N LYS A 79 8.71 -4.50 23.68
CA LYS A 79 7.62 -5.11 24.46
C LYS A 79 7.94 -5.28 25.96
N GLN A 80 9.23 -5.23 26.34
CA GLN A 80 9.68 -5.32 27.72
C GLN A 80 9.57 -3.98 28.48
N LYS A 81 9.38 -2.85 27.77
CA LYS A 81 9.27 -1.54 28.41
C LYS A 81 7.96 -1.45 29.22
N PRO A 82 7.98 -0.88 30.44
CA PRO A 82 6.74 -0.62 31.19
C PRO A 82 5.78 0.24 30.36
N GLY A 83 4.52 -0.18 30.25
CA GLY A 83 3.51 0.54 29.48
C GLY A 83 3.64 0.41 27.96
N ALA A 84 4.48 -0.50 27.44
CA ALA A 84 4.62 -0.72 26.01
C ALA A 84 3.27 -1.03 25.33
N ILE A 85 2.97 -0.28 24.26
CA ILE A 85 1.82 -0.54 23.40
C ILE A 85 2.23 -1.57 22.37
N ARG A 86 1.71 -2.79 22.51
CA ARG A 86 1.92 -3.89 21.56
C ARG A 86 0.89 -3.82 20.46
N ILE A 87 1.35 -3.88 19.22
CA ILE A 87 0.52 -3.89 18.01
C ILE A 87 0.97 -5.09 17.18
N VAL A 88 0.02 -5.90 16.73
CA VAL A 88 0.29 -6.92 15.72
C VAL A 88 -0.05 -6.32 14.36
N SER A 89 0.77 -6.59 13.36
CA SER A 89 0.57 -6.06 12.01
C SER A 89 0.75 -7.14 10.96
N GLU A 90 -0.10 -7.09 9.95
CA GLU A 90 -0.02 -7.87 8.71
C GLU A 90 -0.08 -6.89 7.54
N GLY A 91 0.62 -7.17 6.45
CA GLY A 91 0.44 -6.37 5.27
C GLY A 91 1.41 -6.53 4.13
N ASP A 92 1.42 -5.53 3.24
CA ASP A 92 2.17 -5.58 1.99
C ASP A 92 3.49 -4.78 2.04
N SER A 93 3.97 -4.33 0.87
CA SER A 93 5.21 -3.58 0.74
C SER A 93 5.18 -2.18 1.38
N TRP A 94 4.02 -1.61 1.70
CA TRP A 94 3.94 -0.36 2.48
C TRP A 94 4.23 -0.58 3.97
N PHE A 95 4.19 -1.84 4.42
CA PHE A 95 4.64 -2.28 5.74
C PHE A 95 5.92 -3.12 5.69
N GLN A 96 6.48 -3.41 4.51
CA GLN A 96 7.65 -4.27 4.36
C GLN A 96 8.55 -3.84 3.19
N HIS A 97 8.92 -2.56 3.16
CA HIS A 97 9.83 -2.06 2.14
C HIS A 97 11.30 -2.32 2.51
N PRO A 98 12.14 -2.82 1.59
CA PRO A 98 13.54 -3.14 1.91
C PRO A 98 14.50 -1.95 2.01
N PHE A 99 14.15 -0.78 1.46
CA PHE A 99 15.13 0.31 1.20
C PHE A 99 14.72 1.69 1.69
N VAL A 100 13.45 1.86 2.04
CA VAL A 100 12.88 3.12 2.54
C VAL A 100 12.34 2.83 3.93
N HIS A 101 12.34 3.84 4.77
CA HIS A 101 11.78 3.76 6.10
C HIS A 101 10.26 3.80 5.97
N ASP A 102 9.60 2.66 6.18
CA ASP A 102 8.17 2.55 5.94
C ASP A 102 7.34 2.80 7.22
N ILE A 103 6.02 2.62 7.12
CA ILE A 103 5.09 2.91 8.22
C ILE A 103 5.45 2.15 9.50
N ILE A 104 5.87 0.89 9.38
CA ILE A 104 6.21 0.06 10.54
C ILE A 104 7.48 0.58 11.20
N ASP A 105 8.47 1.00 10.42
CA ASP A 105 9.73 1.52 10.96
C ASP A 105 9.51 2.83 11.73
N TYR A 106 8.72 3.77 11.19
CA TYR A 106 8.36 5.01 11.91
C TYR A 106 7.60 4.73 13.21
N LEU A 107 6.64 3.80 13.21
CA LEU A 107 5.92 3.42 14.43
C LEU A 107 6.85 2.78 15.47
N ILE A 108 7.82 1.97 15.04
CA ILE A 108 8.84 1.41 15.93
C ILE A 108 9.69 2.52 16.57
N ASP A 109 10.14 3.50 15.77
CA ASP A 109 10.94 4.62 16.24
C ASP A 109 10.18 5.49 17.25
N TRP A 110 8.87 5.64 17.07
CA TRP A 110 7.99 6.33 18.01
C TRP A 110 7.62 5.49 19.25
N GLY A 111 8.14 4.27 19.36
CA GLY A 111 8.12 3.46 20.57
C GLY A 111 7.01 2.41 20.64
N TYR A 112 6.30 2.16 19.54
CA TYR A 112 5.32 1.08 19.48
C TYR A 112 6.03 -0.28 19.34
N ALA A 113 5.62 -1.27 20.12
CA ALA A 113 6.13 -2.64 19.99
C ALA A 113 5.35 -3.35 18.86
N MET A 114 5.87 -3.24 17.64
CA MET A 114 5.27 -3.78 16.42
C MET A 114 5.67 -5.25 16.17
N ARG A 115 4.73 -6.20 16.31
CA ARG A 115 4.91 -7.58 15.86
C ARG A 115 4.43 -7.70 14.41
N CYS A 116 5.35 -7.77 13.47
CA CYS A 116 5.08 -7.67 12.03
C CYS A 116 5.16 -9.02 11.31
N PHE A 117 4.15 -9.29 10.48
CA PHE A 117 4.05 -10.48 9.62
C PHE A 117 4.05 -10.12 8.11
N SER A 118 4.07 -8.83 7.79
CA SER A 118 3.95 -8.30 6.43
C SER A 118 4.94 -8.89 5.43
N ASP A 119 4.53 -9.05 4.17
CA ASP A 119 5.41 -9.41 3.07
C ASP A 119 5.19 -8.55 1.82
N ALA A 120 6.28 -8.18 1.17
CA ALA A 120 6.24 -7.28 0.04
C ALA A 120 5.54 -7.94 -1.16
N GLY A 121 4.48 -7.30 -1.66
CA GLY A 121 3.69 -7.81 -2.78
C GLY A 121 2.60 -8.80 -2.39
N ASP A 122 2.33 -8.99 -1.09
CA ASP A 122 1.30 -9.92 -0.65
C ASP A 122 -0.13 -9.41 -0.94
N GLN A 123 -1.03 -10.35 -1.22
CA GLN A 123 -2.45 -10.07 -1.52
C GLN A 123 -3.32 -10.47 -0.34
N LEU A 124 -4.47 -9.83 -0.18
CA LEU A 124 -5.37 -10.11 0.95
C LEU A 124 -5.78 -11.58 1.01
N ALA A 125 -6.00 -12.23 -0.13
CA ALA A 125 -6.36 -13.65 -0.18
C ALA A 125 -5.26 -14.57 0.41
N ASN A 126 -3.99 -14.21 0.23
CA ASN A 126 -2.88 -14.95 0.81
C ASN A 126 -2.80 -14.73 2.31
N MET A 127 -2.98 -13.49 2.78
CA MET A 127 -3.03 -13.17 4.21
C MET A 127 -4.14 -13.96 4.92
N VAL A 128 -5.31 -14.10 4.27
CA VAL A 128 -6.43 -14.94 4.75
C VAL A 128 -6.05 -16.42 4.79
N PHE A 129 -5.33 -16.91 3.79
CA PHE A 129 -4.96 -18.33 3.70
C PHE A 129 -3.87 -18.72 4.71
N GLN A 130 -2.86 -17.86 4.87
CA GLN A 130 -1.69 -18.15 5.71
C GLN A 130 -1.98 -17.87 7.20
N SER A 131 -2.68 -16.77 7.49
CA SER A 131 -3.09 -16.35 8.84
C SER A 131 -1.95 -16.40 9.87
N GLU A 132 -0.72 -16.08 9.48
CA GLU A 132 0.50 -16.27 10.30
C GLU A 132 0.43 -15.49 11.63
N PHE A 133 -0.31 -14.38 11.64
CA PHE A 133 -0.49 -13.51 12.79
C PHE A 133 -1.36 -14.10 13.91
N LEU A 134 -2.15 -15.16 13.67
CA LEU A 134 -3.13 -15.66 14.65
C LEU A 134 -2.50 -16.16 15.96
N GLU A 135 -1.33 -16.79 15.89
CA GLU A 135 -0.62 -17.22 17.11
C GLU A 135 -0.09 -16.02 17.91
N ALA A 136 0.34 -14.95 17.24
CA ALA A 136 0.73 -13.72 17.92
C ALA A 136 -0.47 -13.04 18.59
N LEU A 137 -1.66 -13.06 17.98
CA LEU A 137 -2.86 -12.53 18.64
C LEU A 137 -3.14 -13.22 19.98
N LYS A 138 -2.94 -14.54 20.06
CA LYS A 138 -3.17 -15.33 21.29
C LYS A 138 -2.12 -15.06 22.36
N THR A 139 -0.87 -14.85 21.95
CA THR A 139 0.28 -14.86 22.86
C THR A 139 0.76 -13.46 23.26
N GLU A 140 0.52 -12.46 22.42
CA GLU A 140 1.11 -11.14 22.58
C GLU A 140 0.19 -10.10 23.20
N ASN A 141 -1.09 -10.41 23.45
CA ASN A 141 -2.08 -9.48 24.02
C ASN A 141 -1.96 -8.06 23.42
N PRO A 142 -2.13 -7.91 22.10
CA PRO A 142 -2.01 -6.63 21.42
C PRO A 142 -3.16 -5.69 21.78
N ARG A 143 -2.90 -4.38 21.69
CA ARG A 143 -3.90 -3.32 21.89
C ARG A 143 -4.64 -2.96 20.60
N LEU A 144 -4.06 -3.28 19.45
CA LEU A 144 -4.57 -2.98 18.12
C LEU A 144 -3.94 -3.96 17.11
N PHE A 145 -4.69 -4.27 16.06
CA PHE A 145 -4.17 -4.90 14.85
C PHE A 145 -4.06 -3.86 13.74
N LEU A 146 -2.93 -3.80 13.06
CA LEU A 146 -2.69 -2.87 11.95
C LEU A 146 -2.60 -3.65 10.64
N LEU A 147 -3.38 -3.25 9.64
CA LEU A 147 -3.46 -3.94 8.35
C LEU A 147 -3.09 -2.99 7.20
N SER A 148 -2.28 -3.50 6.27
CA SER A 148 -2.01 -2.86 4.97
C SER A 148 -2.18 -3.89 3.87
N GLY A 149 -3.11 -3.71 2.93
CA GLY A 149 -3.31 -4.71 1.89
C GLY A 149 -4.40 -4.32 0.92
N GLY A 150 -4.44 -4.97 -0.24
CA GLY A 150 -5.40 -4.70 -1.30
C GLY A 150 -4.77 -3.98 -2.50
N GLY A 151 -3.69 -3.22 -2.33
CA GLY A 151 -3.01 -2.54 -3.44
C GLY A 151 -2.56 -3.50 -4.52
N ASN A 152 -1.91 -4.61 -4.12
CA ASN A 152 -1.51 -5.69 -5.03
C ASN A 152 -2.70 -6.39 -5.67
N ASP A 153 -3.86 -6.38 -5.03
CA ASP A 153 -5.06 -7.00 -5.55
C ASP A 153 -5.63 -6.23 -6.75
N PHE A 154 -5.26 -4.98 -7.03
CA PHE A 154 -5.71 -4.29 -8.25
C PHE A 154 -4.61 -3.60 -9.06
N LEU A 155 -3.44 -3.32 -8.47
CA LEU A 155 -2.31 -2.67 -9.15
C LEU A 155 -1.21 -3.63 -9.58
N ALA A 156 -1.17 -4.87 -9.05
CA ALA A 156 -0.17 -5.84 -9.50
C ALA A 156 -0.26 -6.05 -11.01
N PRO A 157 0.85 -6.09 -11.77
CA PRO A 157 0.80 -5.98 -13.23
C PRO A 157 -0.12 -7.01 -13.89
N SER A 158 -0.05 -8.26 -13.42
CA SER A 158 -0.88 -9.35 -13.92
C SER A 158 -2.37 -9.19 -13.61
N VAL A 159 -2.72 -8.44 -12.57
CA VAL A 159 -4.11 -8.16 -12.21
C VAL A 159 -4.59 -6.89 -12.89
N PHE A 160 -3.79 -5.83 -12.85
CA PHE A 160 -4.06 -4.56 -13.50
C PHE A 160 -4.31 -4.73 -15.00
N GLU A 161 -3.56 -5.61 -15.68
CA GLU A 161 -3.80 -5.97 -17.09
C GLU A 161 -5.20 -6.55 -17.34
N THR A 162 -5.76 -7.29 -16.37
CA THR A 162 -7.12 -7.84 -16.48
C THR A 162 -8.21 -6.81 -16.22
N LEU A 163 -7.88 -5.70 -15.56
CA LEU A 163 -8.80 -4.59 -15.30
C LEU A 163 -8.81 -3.62 -16.49
N VAL A 164 -7.63 -3.29 -17.02
CA VAL A 164 -7.47 -2.35 -18.15
C VAL A 164 -7.35 -3.13 -19.45
N MET A 165 -8.45 -3.80 -19.85
CA MET A 165 -8.47 -4.61 -21.08
C MET A 165 -8.54 -3.76 -22.36
N SER A 166 -9.01 -2.53 -22.26
CA SER A 166 -9.18 -1.60 -23.38
C SER A 166 -9.17 -0.14 -22.88
N LYS A 167 -9.21 0.82 -23.80
CA LYS A 167 -9.44 2.23 -23.49
C LYS A 167 -10.84 2.53 -22.96
N ALA A 168 -11.79 1.61 -23.17
CA ALA A 168 -13.18 1.79 -22.83
C ALA A 168 -13.39 1.86 -21.30
N PRO A 169 -13.77 3.03 -20.74
CA PRO A 169 -13.81 3.27 -19.30
C PRO A 169 -14.82 2.41 -18.56
N TYR A 170 -15.96 2.13 -19.20
CA TYR A 170 -17.03 1.34 -18.63
C TYR A 170 -16.62 -0.13 -18.42
N LEU A 171 -15.78 -0.69 -19.29
CA LEU A 171 -15.26 -2.06 -19.11
C LEU A 171 -14.30 -2.16 -17.93
N ILE A 172 -13.49 -1.12 -17.73
CA ILE A 172 -12.60 -1.02 -16.57
C ILE A 172 -13.45 -0.97 -15.29
N LYS A 173 -14.51 -0.16 -15.29
CA LYS A 173 -15.41 0.01 -14.15
C LYS A 173 -16.09 -1.31 -13.71
N ASP A 174 -16.67 -2.07 -14.62
CA ASP A 174 -17.39 -3.30 -14.26
C ASP A 174 -16.43 -4.35 -13.67
N LYS A 175 -15.26 -4.53 -14.28
CA LYS A 175 -14.21 -5.43 -13.78
C LYS A 175 -13.64 -4.97 -12.44
N LEU A 176 -13.51 -3.66 -12.27
CA LEU A 176 -13.11 -3.07 -11.00
C LEU A 176 -14.12 -3.41 -9.90
N GLU A 177 -15.42 -3.25 -10.13
CA GLU A 177 -16.43 -3.56 -9.12
C GLU A 177 -16.42 -5.05 -8.72
N GLU A 178 -16.32 -5.97 -9.69
CA GLU A 178 -16.14 -7.40 -9.41
C GLU A 178 -14.93 -7.64 -8.50
N LYS A 179 -13.82 -6.94 -8.78
CA LYS A 179 -12.59 -7.05 -7.99
C LYS A 179 -12.73 -6.47 -6.59
N MET A 180 -13.41 -5.33 -6.46
CA MET A 180 -13.67 -4.66 -5.19
C MET A 180 -14.57 -5.48 -4.27
N VAL A 181 -15.54 -6.22 -4.82
CA VAL A 181 -16.33 -7.20 -4.07
C VAL A 181 -15.42 -8.29 -3.49
N SER A 182 -14.49 -8.83 -4.27
CA SER A 182 -13.54 -9.85 -3.80
C SER A 182 -12.59 -9.31 -2.73
N ILE A 183 -12.08 -8.09 -2.90
CA ILE A 183 -11.21 -7.41 -1.94
C ILE A 183 -11.94 -7.23 -0.60
N LYS A 184 -13.17 -6.69 -0.65
CA LYS A 184 -14.01 -6.51 0.53
C LYS A 184 -14.23 -7.83 1.27
N ALA A 185 -14.58 -8.90 0.55
CA ALA A 185 -14.78 -10.21 1.14
C ALA A 185 -13.53 -10.75 1.86
N ASN A 186 -12.32 -10.51 1.31
CA ASN A 186 -11.08 -10.91 1.96
C ASN A 186 -10.79 -10.09 3.23
N ILE A 187 -11.07 -8.77 3.22
CA ILE A 187 -10.96 -7.94 4.43
C ILE A 187 -11.91 -8.44 5.51
N GLU A 188 -13.17 -8.74 5.17
CA GLU A 188 -14.18 -9.26 6.09
C GLU A 188 -13.82 -10.66 6.62
N ALA A 189 -13.16 -11.49 5.81
CA ALA A 189 -12.62 -12.77 6.23
C ALA A 189 -11.47 -12.61 7.25
N LEU A 190 -10.54 -11.69 7.02
CA LEU A 190 -9.49 -11.35 8.00
C LEU A 190 -10.10 -10.86 9.31
N LEU A 191 -11.10 -9.98 9.25
CA LEU A 191 -11.81 -9.51 10.44
C LEU A 191 -12.44 -10.68 11.21
N THR A 192 -13.07 -11.61 10.49
CA THR A 192 -13.67 -12.80 11.09
C THR A 192 -12.61 -13.66 11.81
N GLN A 193 -11.44 -13.87 11.21
CA GLN A 193 -10.34 -14.63 11.82
C GLN A 193 -9.78 -13.91 13.07
N ILE A 194 -9.51 -12.60 12.95
CA ILE A 194 -8.97 -11.78 14.05
C ILE A 194 -9.94 -11.75 15.23
N HIS A 195 -11.21 -11.47 14.98
CA HIS A 195 -12.24 -11.35 16.02
C HIS A 195 -12.68 -12.71 16.57
N GLY A 196 -12.46 -13.80 15.83
CA GLY A 196 -12.58 -15.15 16.36
C GLY A 196 -11.57 -15.47 17.47
N VAL A 197 -10.40 -14.80 17.47
CA VAL A 197 -9.37 -14.94 18.51
C VAL A 197 -9.51 -13.86 19.59
N LEU A 198 -9.66 -12.60 19.18
CA LEU A 198 -9.81 -11.44 20.07
C LEU A 198 -11.07 -10.64 19.69
N PRO A 199 -12.24 -10.96 20.27
CA PRO A 199 -13.54 -10.40 19.88
C PRO A 199 -13.71 -8.90 20.07
N GLU A 200 -12.80 -8.24 20.79
CA GLU A 200 -12.79 -6.79 21.03
C GLU A 200 -11.52 -6.08 20.51
N LEU A 201 -10.63 -6.78 19.79
CA LEU A 201 -9.42 -6.15 19.23
C LEU A 201 -9.78 -5.17 18.10
N PRO A 202 -9.39 -3.89 18.18
CA PRO A 202 -9.54 -2.94 17.08
C PRO A 202 -8.63 -3.30 15.91
N VAL A 203 -9.16 -3.25 14.70
CA VAL A 203 -8.39 -3.36 13.46
C VAL A 203 -8.34 -1.98 12.80
N LEU A 204 -7.13 -1.48 12.54
CA LEU A 204 -6.91 -0.25 11.78
C LEU A 204 -6.31 -0.60 10.42
N MET A 205 -6.89 -0.05 9.35
CA MET A 205 -6.39 -0.20 7.99
C MET A 205 -6.28 1.16 7.33
N HIS A 206 -5.20 1.40 6.59
CA HIS A 206 -5.06 2.58 5.74
C HIS A 206 -5.44 2.24 4.29
N GLY A 207 -5.89 3.24 3.54
CA GLY A 207 -5.99 3.14 2.08
C GLY A 207 -4.65 3.38 1.40
N TYR A 208 -4.64 3.64 0.09
CA TYR A 208 -3.43 4.06 -0.64
C TYR A 208 -3.58 5.48 -1.17
N ASP A 209 -2.46 6.14 -1.43
CA ASP A 209 -2.41 7.43 -2.12
C ASP A 209 -2.36 7.24 -3.64
N TYR A 210 -2.50 8.32 -4.39
CA TYR A 210 -2.54 8.33 -5.86
C TYR A 210 -1.14 8.08 -6.44
N VAL A 211 -0.81 6.80 -6.62
CA VAL A 211 0.42 6.38 -7.30
C VAL A 211 0.51 7.02 -8.69
N ILE A 212 1.73 7.27 -9.15
CA ILE A 212 1.96 8.04 -10.38
C ILE A 212 2.56 7.10 -11.42
N PRO A 213 1.80 6.70 -12.46
CA PRO A 213 2.35 5.92 -13.56
C PRO A 213 3.60 6.58 -14.13
N SER A 214 4.71 5.84 -14.13
CA SER A 214 6.01 6.38 -14.51
C SER A 214 6.93 5.28 -15.02
N ASN A 215 7.71 5.60 -16.06
CA ASN A 215 8.79 4.75 -16.57
C ASN A 215 10.17 5.08 -15.99
N LEU A 216 10.24 6.03 -15.05
CA LEU A 216 11.49 6.53 -14.48
C LEU A 216 12.03 5.62 -13.37
N SER A 217 11.20 4.70 -12.87
CA SER A 217 11.54 3.77 -11.80
C SER A 217 12.20 2.50 -12.32
N LEU A 218 13.11 1.91 -11.53
CA LEU A 218 13.71 0.59 -11.83
C LEU A 218 12.68 -0.55 -11.84
N PHE A 219 11.57 -0.38 -11.13
CA PHE A 219 10.45 -1.30 -11.08
C PHE A 219 9.18 -0.56 -11.47
N VAL A 220 8.54 -1.01 -12.54
CA VAL A 220 7.34 -0.41 -13.12
C VAL A 220 6.24 -1.46 -13.18
N TRP A 221 5.06 -1.08 -12.71
CA TRP A 221 3.87 -1.91 -12.55
C TRP A 221 2.74 -1.47 -13.48
N ILE A 222 2.42 -0.18 -13.46
CA ILE A 222 1.19 0.39 -14.03
C ILE A 222 1.45 0.95 -15.42
N TYR A 223 2.47 1.82 -15.56
CA TYR A 223 2.83 2.47 -16.81
C TYR A 223 3.00 1.52 -18.00
N PRO A 224 3.79 0.41 -17.93
CA PRO A 224 3.97 -0.47 -19.09
C PRO A 224 2.66 -1.12 -19.53
N VAL A 225 1.76 -1.43 -18.59
CA VAL A 225 0.44 -1.99 -18.92
C VAL A 225 -0.40 -0.94 -19.66
N LEU A 226 -0.50 0.28 -19.15
CA LEU A 226 -1.26 1.36 -19.79
C LEU A 226 -0.76 1.64 -21.22
N VAL A 227 0.56 1.75 -21.40
CA VAL A 227 1.17 1.95 -22.72
C VAL A 227 0.87 0.79 -23.67
N SER A 228 0.94 -0.47 -23.20
CA SER A 228 0.61 -1.64 -24.03
C SER A 228 -0.85 -1.67 -24.51
N LYS A 229 -1.74 -0.93 -23.85
CA LYS A 229 -3.16 -0.78 -24.22
C LYS A 229 -3.42 0.52 -25.00
N GLY A 230 -2.38 1.21 -25.44
CA GLY A 230 -2.46 2.47 -26.19
C GLY A 230 -2.84 3.69 -25.33
N ILE A 231 -2.83 3.56 -24.00
CA ILE A 231 -3.13 4.64 -23.06
C ILE A 231 -1.83 5.37 -22.72
N THR A 232 -1.45 6.34 -23.56
CA THR A 232 -0.16 7.04 -23.47
C THR A 232 -0.25 8.46 -22.91
N GLU A 233 -1.44 9.06 -22.89
CA GLU A 233 -1.63 10.39 -22.33
C GLU A 233 -1.51 10.37 -20.80
N ARG A 234 -0.53 11.10 -20.26
CA ARG A 234 -0.21 11.15 -18.82
C ARG A 234 -1.42 11.51 -17.95
N GLN A 235 -2.26 12.44 -18.39
CA GLN A 235 -3.42 12.85 -17.62
C GLN A 235 -4.46 11.72 -17.53
N THR A 236 -4.73 11.04 -18.64
CA THR A 236 -5.59 9.85 -18.68
C THR A 236 -5.02 8.73 -17.79
N GLN A 237 -3.71 8.47 -17.84
CA GLN A 237 -3.08 7.45 -17.00
C GLN A 237 -3.27 7.75 -15.50
N LYS A 238 -2.99 8.99 -15.08
CA LYS A 238 -3.21 9.45 -13.70
C LYS A 238 -4.68 9.32 -13.29
N TYR A 239 -5.60 9.67 -14.19
CA TYR A 239 -7.02 9.63 -13.92
C TYR A 239 -7.55 8.21 -13.68
N ILE A 240 -7.16 7.23 -14.52
CA ILE A 240 -7.53 5.83 -14.32
C ILE A 240 -7.08 5.34 -12.95
N VAL A 241 -5.82 5.61 -12.59
CA VAL A 241 -5.28 5.24 -11.28
C VAL A 241 -6.04 5.92 -10.14
N GLN A 242 -6.36 7.20 -10.28
CA GLN A 242 -7.16 7.93 -9.32
C GLN A 242 -8.50 7.23 -9.08
N CYS A 243 -9.22 6.83 -10.14
CA CYS A 243 -10.50 6.14 -10.03
C CYS A 243 -10.39 4.80 -9.28
N LEU A 244 -9.33 4.03 -9.55
CA LEU A 244 -9.07 2.75 -8.89
C LEU A 244 -8.81 2.94 -7.39
N ILE A 245 -7.96 3.92 -7.05
CA ILE A 245 -7.61 4.27 -5.67
C ILE A 245 -8.82 4.82 -4.93
N ASP A 246 -9.58 5.73 -5.53
CA ASP A 246 -10.80 6.28 -4.95
C ASP A 246 -11.79 5.17 -4.60
N ARG A 247 -12.04 4.26 -5.55
CA ARG A 247 -12.99 3.17 -5.32
C ARG A 247 -12.52 2.21 -4.22
N PHE A 248 -11.22 1.89 -4.17
CA PHE A 248 -10.67 1.08 -3.08
C PHE A 248 -10.87 1.75 -1.70
N ASN A 249 -10.60 3.05 -1.61
CA ASN A 249 -10.79 3.80 -0.36
C ASN A 249 -12.28 3.86 0.05
N GLU A 250 -13.21 3.94 -0.91
CA GLU A 250 -14.66 3.82 -0.64
C GLU A 250 -15.02 2.46 -0.05
N VAL A 251 -14.45 1.36 -0.55
CA VAL A 251 -14.66 0.02 0.04
C VAL A 251 -14.24 0.01 1.51
N LEU A 252 -13.12 0.64 1.87
CA LEU A 252 -12.68 0.72 3.28
C LEU A 252 -13.65 1.54 4.15
N ILE A 253 -14.22 2.61 3.62
CA ILE A 253 -15.28 3.40 4.29
C ILE A 253 -16.53 2.53 4.50
N GLU A 254 -16.93 1.74 3.50
CA GLU A 254 -18.05 0.80 3.62
C GLU A 254 -17.80 -0.25 4.71
N VAL A 255 -16.58 -0.80 4.80
CA VAL A 255 -16.21 -1.78 5.84
C VAL A 255 -16.22 -1.12 7.22
N GLU A 256 -15.64 0.08 7.40
CA GLU A 256 -15.69 0.81 8.69
C GLU A 256 -17.13 1.04 9.17
N LYS A 257 -18.04 1.38 8.25
CA LYS A 257 -19.46 1.53 8.54
C LYS A 257 -20.13 0.21 8.98
N ASN A 258 -19.73 -0.91 8.38
CA ASN A 258 -20.30 -2.23 8.67
C ASN A 258 -19.75 -2.86 9.97
N TYR A 259 -18.58 -2.43 10.43
CA TYR A 259 -17.89 -2.97 11.61
C TYR A 259 -17.58 -1.89 12.66
N PRO A 260 -18.60 -1.16 13.16
CA PRO A 260 -18.40 -0.02 14.06
C PRO A 260 -17.71 -0.44 15.36
N GLY A 261 -16.66 0.29 15.73
CA GLY A 261 -15.87 0.01 16.94
C GLY A 261 -14.93 -1.20 16.82
N ARG A 262 -14.96 -1.92 15.70
CA ARG A 262 -14.13 -3.11 15.47
C ARG A 262 -13.14 -2.91 14.32
N PHE A 263 -13.54 -2.21 13.27
CA PHE A 263 -12.67 -1.80 12.16
C PHE A 263 -12.61 -0.28 12.08
N TYR A 264 -11.45 0.25 11.70
CA TYR A 264 -11.18 1.66 11.53
C TYR A 264 -10.41 1.88 10.25
N TYR A 265 -10.79 2.93 9.51
CA TYR A 265 -10.12 3.35 8.30
C TYR A 265 -9.36 4.67 8.52
N THR A 266 -8.19 4.78 7.88
CA THR A 266 -7.44 6.05 7.77
C THR A 266 -7.24 6.43 6.31
N ASP A 267 -7.78 7.59 5.94
CA ASP A 267 -7.59 8.19 4.62
C ASP A 267 -6.23 8.87 4.51
N ILE A 268 -5.40 8.33 3.63
CA ILE A 268 -4.07 8.83 3.35
C ILE A 268 -3.94 9.46 1.97
N ARG A 269 -5.03 9.58 1.19
CA ARG A 269 -5.00 10.23 -0.12
C ARG A 269 -4.56 11.69 0.00
N GLY A 270 -3.78 12.16 -0.97
CA GLY A 270 -3.22 13.50 -1.04
C GLY A 270 -2.15 13.83 0.01
N THR A 271 -1.51 12.81 0.58
CA THR A 271 -0.42 12.95 1.56
C THR A 271 0.96 12.97 0.90
N VAL A 272 1.13 12.26 -0.22
CA VAL A 272 2.38 12.13 -0.97
C VAL A 272 2.45 13.21 -2.06
N PHE A 273 3.50 14.02 -2.09
CA PHE A 273 3.70 14.97 -3.19
C PHE A 273 4.28 14.27 -4.42
N GLU A 274 4.08 14.85 -5.61
CA GLU A 274 4.47 14.24 -6.89
C GLU A 274 5.96 13.88 -6.96
N ASN A 275 6.83 14.63 -6.29
CA ASN A 275 8.28 14.40 -6.25
C ASN A 275 8.76 13.53 -5.06
N GLU A 276 7.84 12.93 -4.30
CA GLU A 276 8.17 12.15 -3.09
C GLU A 276 7.82 10.66 -3.22
N TRP A 277 7.75 10.18 -4.46
CA TRP A 277 7.70 8.77 -4.78
C TRP A 277 9.12 8.22 -4.94
N TYR A 278 9.42 7.14 -4.22
CA TYR A 278 10.69 6.42 -4.33
C TYR A 278 10.72 5.53 -5.58
N ASP A 279 9.59 4.90 -5.90
CA ASP A 279 9.36 4.25 -7.18
C ASP A 279 7.91 4.50 -7.63
N GLU A 280 7.41 3.78 -8.65
CA GLU A 280 6.08 4.06 -9.22
C GLU A 280 4.94 3.94 -8.18
N ILE A 281 5.10 3.10 -7.16
CA ILE A 281 4.02 2.76 -6.23
C ILE A 281 4.39 2.92 -4.74
N HIS A 282 5.66 3.18 -4.41
CA HIS A 282 6.12 3.38 -3.04
C HIS A 282 6.56 4.83 -2.81
N PRO A 283 6.04 5.49 -1.75
CA PRO A 283 6.57 6.77 -1.28
C PRO A 283 8.04 6.68 -0.83
N ASN A 284 8.70 7.82 -0.74
CA ASN A 284 10.01 7.94 -0.09
C ASN A 284 9.87 8.14 1.44
N ASP A 285 11.01 8.20 2.14
CA ASP A 285 11.06 8.34 3.60
C ASP A 285 10.21 9.52 4.11
N ASN A 286 10.34 10.72 3.51
CA ASN A 286 9.60 11.92 3.95
C ASN A 286 8.07 11.76 3.82
N ALA A 287 7.62 11.15 2.73
CA ALA A 287 6.20 10.93 2.52
C ALA A 287 5.67 9.80 3.41
N PHE A 288 6.44 8.72 3.61
CA PHE A 288 6.10 7.67 4.56
C PHE A 288 6.03 8.19 5.99
N GLU A 289 6.89 9.12 6.41
CA GLU A 289 6.79 9.77 7.73
C GLU A 289 5.42 10.44 7.90
N ARG A 290 5.00 11.27 6.93
CA ARG A 290 3.70 11.97 7.00
C ARG A 290 2.50 11.03 6.95
N ILE A 291 2.59 9.95 6.18
CA ILE A 291 1.57 8.88 6.19
C ILE A 291 1.52 8.25 7.58
N SER A 292 2.68 7.94 8.16
CA SER A 292 2.81 7.33 9.49
C SER A 292 2.23 8.23 10.57
N GLU A 293 2.42 9.55 10.50
CA GLU A 293 1.82 10.51 11.42
C GLU A 293 0.28 10.46 11.40
N LYS A 294 -0.32 10.30 10.21
CA LYS A 294 -1.78 10.13 10.09
C LYS A 294 -2.23 8.81 10.73
N VAL A 295 -1.52 7.71 10.44
CA VAL A 295 -1.81 6.38 11.00
C VAL A 295 -1.68 6.41 12.52
N GLU A 296 -0.59 6.97 13.05
CA GLU A 296 -0.32 7.06 14.48
C GLU A 296 -1.39 7.87 15.23
N ARG A 297 -1.81 9.00 14.65
CA ARG A 297 -2.89 9.82 15.20
C ARG A 297 -4.17 9.00 15.36
N LYS A 298 -4.55 8.23 14.33
CA LYS A 298 -5.71 7.33 14.40
C LYS A 298 -5.52 6.22 15.44
N ILE A 299 -4.32 5.64 15.56
CA ILE A 299 -3.99 4.68 16.63
C ILE A 299 -4.27 5.30 18.00
N ARG A 300 -3.76 6.51 18.27
CA ARG A 300 -4.00 7.21 19.55
C ARG A 300 -5.48 7.46 19.82
N GLU A 301 -6.24 7.89 18.81
CA GLU A 301 -7.68 8.11 18.92
C GLU A 301 -8.42 6.82 19.32
N ILE A 302 -8.14 5.71 18.63
CA ILE A 302 -8.73 4.40 18.93
C ILE A 302 -8.39 3.96 20.35
N LEU A 303 -7.12 4.02 20.74
CA LEU A 303 -6.66 3.57 22.05
C LEU A 303 -7.22 4.42 23.20
N LYS A 304 -7.42 5.72 22.98
CA LYS A 304 -8.05 6.61 23.96
C LYS A 304 -9.52 6.25 24.17
N ASN A 305 -10.27 6.07 23.08
CA ASN A 305 -11.70 5.77 23.15
C ASN A 305 -11.99 4.42 23.83
N ASN A 306 -11.15 3.42 23.59
CA ASN A 306 -11.30 2.08 24.18
C ASN A 306 -10.82 1.97 25.64
N SER A 307 -10.15 3.00 26.17
CA SER A 307 -9.72 3.02 27.57
C SER A 307 -10.80 3.58 28.51
N HIS A 308 -11.90 4.11 27.97
CA HIS A 308 -13.04 4.64 28.73
C HIS A 308 -14.21 3.67 28.90
N THR A 309 -14.10 2.45 28.34
CA THR A 309 -15.15 1.43 28.30
C THR A 309 -14.94 0.27 29.29
N VAL A 310 -13.98 0.38 30.20
CA VAL A 310 -13.66 -0.63 31.24
C VAL A 310 -13.99 -0.12 32.63
#